data_AF-A0A357ZER8-F1
#
_entry.id   AF-A0A357ZER8-F1
#
_cell.length_a   1.000
_cell.length_b   1.000
_cell.length_c   1.000
_cell.angle_alpha   90.00
_cell.angle_beta   90.00
_cell.angle_gamma   90.00
#
_symmetry.space_group_name_H-M   'P 1'
#
loop_
_entity.id
_entity.type
_entity.pdbx_description
1 polymer ?
#
loop_
_entity_poly.entity_id
_entity_poly.type
_entity_poly.pdbx_seq_one_letter_code
_entity_poly.pdbx_strand_id
1 'polypeptide(L)'
;MESNETPVDSSDEPQASPEEPQTSHLHKPPKKRRRGLSLLIVGGVLILAFIGAGVGFAVWHEQPGFCNTICHEPMDTYVESYCSESELMVVSHAQAGVTCLQCHKTAVTEQLGEAVAWVKHDFELDANKKLSTVGVTADVKQCGTPKCHDMESVIAVTEYWGGDKGVNPHRSHQGTAIDCSNCHSAHGTSHLMCNTCHEYDLPKNWVNP
;
A
#
# COMPACT_ATOMS: atom_id res chain seq x y z
N MET A 1 81.45 96.09 40.51
CA MET A 1 80.44 96.69 39.62
C MET A 1 79.29 95.71 39.58
N GLU A 2 78.46 95.77 40.63
CA GLU A 2 77.16 96.48 40.65
C GLU A 2 76.09 95.54 40.06
N SER A 3 75.24 94.93 40.90
CA SER A 3 73.82 95.32 41.11
C SER A 3 72.92 94.76 39.99
N ASN A 4 71.67 94.35 40.15
CA ASN A 4 70.72 94.10 41.23
C ASN A 4 69.43 93.63 40.49
N GLU A 5 68.57 92.88 41.19
CA GLU A 5 67.10 92.71 41.02
C GLU A 5 66.43 91.99 39.82
N THR A 6 65.61 91.02 40.23
CA THR A 6 64.43 90.31 39.67
C THR A 6 63.28 91.25 39.23
N PRO A 7 62.27 90.86 38.38
CA PRO A 7 61.17 89.91 38.76
C PRO A 7 60.39 89.12 37.67
N VAL A 8 59.76 88.01 38.14
CA VAL A 8 58.40 87.43 37.92
C VAL A 8 57.58 87.80 36.65
N ASP A 9 57.12 86.80 35.86
CA ASP A 9 55.71 86.32 35.75
C ASP A 9 55.34 85.64 34.38
N SER A 10 54.46 84.63 34.46
CA SER A 10 53.57 84.06 33.42
C SER A 10 54.22 83.37 32.20
N SER A 11 53.72 82.29 31.61
CA SER A 11 52.36 81.72 31.54
C SER A 11 52.43 80.25 31.07
N ASP A 12 51.37 79.50 31.37
CA ASP A 12 51.05 78.11 31.00
C ASP A 12 51.29 77.73 29.52
N GLU A 13 51.72 76.48 29.26
CA GLU A 13 50.90 75.41 28.64
C GLU A 13 51.67 74.05 28.61
N PRO A 14 51.02 72.88 28.82
CA PRO A 14 51.70 71.59 29.03
C PRO A 14 51.46 70.56 27.92
N GLN A 15 52.52 69.87 27.44
CA GLN A 15 52.41 68.61 26.67
C GLN A 15 53.76 67.86 26.74
N ALA A 16 53.90 66.55 26.71
CA ALA A 16 53.06 65.38 26.95
C ALA A 16 54.07 64.20 26.92
N SER A 17 53.96 63.24 27.83
CA SER A 17 54.82 62.03 27.85
C SER A 17 54.00 60.85 27.32
N PRO A 18 54.47 60.02 26.37
CA PRO A 18 53.67 58.93 25.82
C PRO A 18 53.86 57.62 26.61
N GLU A 19 52.74 56.99 26.90
CA GLU A 19 52.52 55.66 27.50
C GLU A 19 52.52 54.56 26.40
N GLU A 20 52.71 53.30 26.83
CA GLU A 20 52.90 52.02 26.09
C GLU A 20 52.03 51.74 24.84
N PRO A 21 52.50 50.89 23.88
CA PRO A 21 51.64 50.33 22.85
C PRO A 21 51.01 48.99 23.27
N GLN A 22 49.68 48.98 23.39
CA GLN A 22 48.87 47.76 23.49
C GLN A 22 48.79 47.03 22.14
N THR A 23 48.95 45.70 22.18
CA THR A 23 48.84 44.83 21.01
C THR A 23 47.37 44.54 20.67
N SER A 24 47.01 44.75 19.40
CA SER A 24 45.66 44.62 18.86
C SER A 24 45.16 43.17 18.86
N HIS A 25 44.03 42.92 19.50
CA HIS A 25 43.29 41.65 19.41
C HIS A 25 42.68 41.46 18.01
N LEU A 26 43.03 40.35 17.35
CA LEU A 26 42.45 39.91 16.09
C LEU A 26 41.01 39.40 16.30
N HIS A 27 40.02 40.10 15.76
CA HIS A 27 38.61 39.71 15.83
C HIS A 27 38.31 38.54 14.87
N LYS A 28 37.97 37.35 15.38
CA LYS A 28 37.37 36.27 14.56
C LYS A 28 35.88 36.56 14.34
N PRO A 29 35.34 36.43 13.12
CA PRO A 29 33.90 36.65 12.90
C PRO A 29 33.07 35.52 13.55
N PRO A 30 31.86 35.82 14.07
CA PRO A 30 31.03 34.83 14.75
C PRO A 30 30.41 33.85 13.74
N LYS A 31 30.83 32.58 13.79
CA LYS A 31 30.12 31.46 13.14
C LYS A 31 28.82 31.16 13.90
N LYS A 32 27.74 31.88 13.62
CA LYS A 32 26.45 31.62 14.28
C LYS A 32 25.24 31.86 13.35
N ARG A 33 24.87 30.84 12.54
CA ARG A 33 23.46 30.57 12.13
C ARG A 33 23.21 29.32 11.25
N ARG A 34 24.19 28.46 10.96
CA ARG A 34 23.95 27.27 10.10
C ARG A 34 23.24 26.09 10.78
N ARG A 35 23.25 25.99 12.11
CA ARG A 35 22.67 24.84 12.84
C ARG A 35 21.15 24.73 12.69
N GLY A 36 20.40 25.84 12.69
CA GLY A 36 18.94 25.83 12.50
C GLY A 36 18.54 25.42 11.07
N LEU A 37 19.25 25.92 10.07
CA LEU A 37 19.01 25.56 8.67
C LEU A 37 19.39 24.09 8.37
N SER A 38 20.51 23.60 8.92
CA SER A 38 20.89 22.20 8.79
C SER A 38 19.90 21.25 9.48
N LEU A 39 19.35 21.61 10.64
CA LEU A 39 18.31 20.81 11.30
C LEU A 39 16.99 20.82 10.52
N LEU A 40 16.61 21.94 9.89
CA LEU A 40 15.45 22.01 9.01
C LEU A 40 15.64 21.19 7.72
N ILE A 41 16.84 21.22 7.13
CA ILE A 41 17.15 20.40 5.95
C ILE A 41 17.14 18.91 6.31
N VAL A 42 17.80 18.51 7.40
CA VAL A 42 17.81 17.11 7.86
C VAL A 42 16.39 16.65 8.23
N GLY A 43 15.64 17.47 8.95
CA GLY A 43 14.23 17.19 9.26
C GLY A 43 13.37 17.05 8.01
N GLY A 44 13.53 17.96 7.04
CA GLY A 44 12.84 17.89 5.75
C GLY A 44 13.19 16.64 4.94
N VAL A 45 14.46 16.27 4.89
CA VAL A 45 14.92 15.04 4.22
C VAL A 45 14.35 13.79 4.90
N LEU A 46 14.33 13.74 6.23
CA LEU A 46 13.73 12.63 6.97
C LEU A 46 12.23 12.52 6.68
N ILE A 47 11.50 13.65 6.69
CA ILE A 47 10.07 13.67 6.36
C ILE A 47 9.84 13.15 4.94
N LEU A 48 10.60 13.63 3.95
CA LEU A 48 10.50 13.16 2.57
C LEU A 48 10.83 11.66 2.44
N ALA A 49 11.83 11.17 3.17
CA ALA A 49 12.16 9.75 3.21
C ALA A 49 11.03 8.91 3.80
N PHE A 50 10.40 9.36 4.90
CA PHE A 50 9.24 8.68 5.47
C PHE A 50 8.03 8.67 4.54
N ILE A 51 7.76 9.79 3.84
CA ILE A 51 6.69 9.85 2.85
C ILE A 51 6.99 8.88 1.69
N GLY A 52 8.21 8.90 1.17
CA GLY A 52 8.63 7.99 0.10
C GLY A 52 8.52 6.52 0.50
N ALA A 53 8.94 6.18 1.72
CA ALA A 53 8.80 4.84 2.27
C ALA A 53 7.33 4.43 2.44
N GLY A 54 6.47 5.33 2.93
CA GLY A 54 5.04 5.08 3.09
C GLY A 54 4.35 4.84 1.75
N VAL A 55 4.64 5.65 0.73
CA VAL A 55 4.10 5.45 -0.63
C VAL A 55 4.64 4.16 -1.24
N GLY A 56 5.95 3.90 -1.13
CA GLY A 56 6.56 2.67 -1.63
C GLY A 56 5.98 1.43 -0.96
N PHE A 57 5.75 1.49 0.35
CA PHE A 57 5.11 0.42 1.11
C PHE A 57 3.67 0.20 0.66
N ALA A 58 2.87 1.25 0.48
CA ALA A 58 1.50 1.12 0.02
C ALA A 58 1.40 0.48 -1.37
N VAL A 59 2.29 0.87 -2.30
CA VAL A 59 2.36 0.25 -3.63
C VAL A 59 2.78 -1.22 -3.54
N TRP A 60 3.79 -1.52 -2.72
CA TRP A 60 4.26 -2.90 -2.52
C TRP A 60 3.21 -3.79 -1.86
N HIS A 61 2.45 -3.26 -0.89
CA HIS A 61 1.39 -3.96 -0.16
C HIS A 61 0.29 -4.51 -1.08
N GLU A 62 0.05 -3.86 -2.22
CA GLU A 62 -0.93 -4.32 -3.21
C GLU A 62 -0.34 -5.31 -4.23
N GLN A 63 0.96 -5.63 -4.16
CA GLN A 63 1.60 -6.55 -5.09
C GLN A 63 1.49 -8.02 -4.65
N PRO A 64 1.43 -8.98 -5.61
CA PRO A 64 1.40 -10.41 -5.29
C PRO A 64 2.56 -10.89 -4.41
N GLY A 65 3.74 -10.27 -4.55
CA GLY A 65 4.91 -10.60 -3.73
C GLY A 65 4.72 -10.28 -2.24
N PHE A 66 3.96 -9.24 -1.90
CA PHE A 66 3.60 -8.96 -0.49
C PHE A 66 2.68 -10.06 0.03
N CYS A 67 1.68 -10.46 -0.74
CA CYS A 67 0.75 -11.51 -0.33
C CYS A 67 1.46 -12.86 -0.14
N ASN A 68 2.37 -13.22 -1.04
CA ASN A 68 3.20 -14.42 -0.94
C ASN A 68 3.99 -14.45 0.39
N THR A 69 4.57 -13.32 0.79
CA THR A 69 5.55 -13.28 1.89
C THR A 69 4.97 -12.87 3.25
N ILE A 70 3.93 -12.04 3.29
CA ILE A 70 3.51 -11.31 4.51
C ILE A 70 2.04 -11.58 4.89
N CYS A 71 1.14 -11.92 3.96
CA CYS A 71 -0.28 -12.11 4.32
C CYS A 71 -0.49 -13.35 5.18
N HIS A 72 -0.08 -14.53 4.70
CA HIS A 72 -0.11 -15.80 5.43
C HIS A 72 0.57 -16.92 4.62
N GLU A 73 1.06 -17.96 5.27
CA GLU A 73 1.45 -19.21 4.63
C GLU A 73 0.31 -20.21 4.90
N PRO A 74 -0.31 -20.85 3.89
CA PRO A 74 0.14 -21.07 2.50
C PRO A 74 -0.50 -20.13 1.45
N MET A 75 0.27 -19.20 0.88
CA MET A 75 -0.19 -18.31 -0.20
C MET A 75 0.41 -18.64 -1.58
N ASP A 76 1.51 -19.41 -1.64
CA ASP A 76 2.26 -19.68 -2.87
C ASP A 76 1.39 -20.15 -4.02
N THR A 77 0.57 -21.18 -3.81
CA THR A 77 -0.29 -21.76 -4.86
C THR A 77 -1.30 -20.75 -5.43
N TYR A 78 -1.79 -19.82 -4.62
CA TYR A 78 -2.73 -18.79 -5.05
C TYR A 78 -2.02 -17.72 -5.86
N VAL A 79 -0.84 -17.28 -5.42
CA VAL A 79 0.00 -16.31 -6.16
C VAL A 79 0.50 -16.91 -7.48
N GLU A 80 0.91 -18.17 -7.48
CA GLU A 80 1.29 -18.90 -8.69
C GLU A 80 0.13 -18.95 -9.69
N SER A 81 -1.08 -19.31 -9.24
CA SER A 81 -2.25 -19.31 -10.13
C SER A 81 -2.58 -17.91 -10.68
N TYR A 82 -2.44 -16.86 -9.87
CA TYR A 82 -2.64 -15.46 -10.29
C TYR A 82 -1.62 -15.02 -11.35
N CYS A 83 -0.36 -15.40 -11.18
CA CYS A 83 0.74 -15.07 -12.09
C CYS A 83 0.91 -16.08 -13.24
N SER A 84 0.03 -17.08 -13.35
CA SER A 84 0.13 -18.12 -14.37
C SER A 84 -0.42 -17.69 -15.72
N GLU A 85 -0.08 -18.45 -16.75
CA GLU A 85 -0.64 -18.34 -18.11
C GLU A 85 -1.83 -19.29 -18.33
N SER A 86 -2.51 -19.70 -17.25
CA SER A 86 -3.65 -20.61 -17.33
C SER A 86 -4.95 -19.91 -17.74
N GLU A 87 -5.97 -20.68 -18.12
CA GLU A 87 -7.31 -20.15 -18.43
C GLU A 87 -8.20 -20.04 -17.16
N LEU A 88 -7.58 -19.91 -15.97
CA LEU A 88 -8.30 -19.72 -14.72
C LEU A 88 -8.89 -18.30 -14.62
N MET A 89 -10.00 -18.15 -13.90
CA MET A 89 -10.68 -16.87 -13.77
C MET A 89 -9.80 -15.79 -13.10
N VAL A 90 -8.95 -16.18 -12.14
CA VAL A 90 -7.99 -15.26 -11.50
C VAL A 90 -7.01 -14.66 -12.51
N VAL A 91 -6.60 -15.40 -13.56
CA VAL A 91 -5.67 -14.90 -14.58
C VAL A 91 -6.32 -13.79 -15.40
N SER A 92 -7.60 -13.93 -15.74
CA SER A 92 -8.35 -12.87 -16.44
C SER A 92 -8.46 -11.59 -15.58
N HIS A 93 -8.61 -11.74 -14.27
CA HIS A 93 -8.62 -10.62 -13.32
C HIS A 93 -7.23 -9.98 -13.19
N ALA A 94 -6.18 -10.79 -13.11
CA ALA A 94 -4.80 -10.31 -13.09
C ALA A 94 -4.46 -9.48 -14.34
N GLN A 95 -4.87 -9.96 -15.52
CA GLN A 95 -4.71 -9.26 -16.80
C GLN A 95 -5.50 -7.95 -16.87
N ALA A 96 -6.66 -7.88 -16.19
CA ALA A 96 -7.44 -6.66 -16.01
C ALA A 96 -6.86 -5.70 -14.95
N GLY A 97 -5.73 -6.05 -14.34
CA GLY A 97 -5.07 -5.25 -13.30
C GLY A 97 -5.76 -5.31 -11.94
N VAL A 98 -6.60 -6.32 -11.69
CA VAL A 98 -7.26 -6.52 -10.41
C VAL A 98 -6.28 -7.15 -9.42
N THR A 99 -6.01 -6.49 -8.30
CA THR A 99 -5.10 -6.95 -7.25
C THR A 99 -5.79 -7.87 -6.24
N CYS A 100 -5.00 -8.64 -5.49
CA CYS A 100 -5.49 -9.60 -4.49
C CYS A 100 -6.49 -8.95 -3.52
N LEU A 101 -6.17 -7.76 -3.00
CA LEU A 101 -6.94 -7.06 -1.97
C LEU A 101 -8.24 -6.44 -2.48
N GLN A 102 -8.46 -6.38 -3.80
CA GLN A 102 -9.74 -5.92 -4.33
C GLN A 102 -10.85 -6.96 -4.09
N CYS A 103 -10.49 -8.24 -4.02
CA CYS A 103 -11.39 -9.34 -3.63
C CYS A 103 -11.15 -9.79 -2.18
N HIS A 104 -9.90 -9.92 -1.75
CA HIS A 104 -9.50 -10.25 -0.38
C HIS A 104 -9.37 -9.00 0.49
N LYS A 105 -10.47 -8.28 0.67
CA LYS A 105 -10.46 -7.07 1.51
C LYS A 105 -10.26 -7.46 2.97
N THR A 106 -9.09 -7.19 3.50
CA THR A 106 -8.83 -7.21 4.94
C THR A 106 -9.44 -5.93 5.54
N ALA A 107 -10.38 -6.01 6.49
CA ALA A 107 -10.80 -4.79 7.18
C ALA A 107 -9.60 -4.26 8.00
N VAL A 108 -9.34 -2.94 7.97
CA VAL A 108 -8.21 -2.32 8.71
C VAL A 108 -8.26 -2.64 10.22
N THR A 109 -9.44 -2.93 10.78
CA THR A 109 -9.62 -3.37 12.17
C THR A 109 -9.31 -4.86 12.40
N GLU A 110 -9.31 -5.68 11.35
CA GLU A 110 -8.92 -7.09 11.37
C GLU A 110 -7.42 -7.28 11.11
N GLN A 111 -6.72 -6.29 10.55
CA GLN A 111 -5.27 -6.32 10.31
C GLN A 111 -4.43 -6.58 11.57
N LEU A 112 -4.92 -6.20 12.77
CA LEU A 112 -4.24 -6.53 14.02
C LEU A 112 -4.40 -8.01 14.41
N GLY A 113 -5.56 -8.59 14.12
CA GLY A 113 -5.83 -10.03 14.30
C GLY A 113 -5.05 -10.88 13.30
N GLU A 114 -5.03 -10.45 12.03
CA GLU A 114 -4.24 -11.08 10.96
C GLU A 114 -2.74 -11.01 11.25
N ALA A 115 -2.21 -9.88 11.72
CA ALA A 115 -0.81 -9.77 12.12
C ALA A 115 -0.46 -10.71 13.28
N VAL A 116 -1.37 -10.88 14.26
CA VAL A 116 -1.17 -11.83 15.37
C VAL A 116 -1.27 -13.27 14.89
N ALA A 117 -2.22 -13.59 13.99
CA ALA A 117 -2.34 -14.91 13.38
C ALA A 117 -1.10 -15.26 12.54
N TRP A 118 -0.56 -14.31 11.79
CA TRP A 118 0.69 -14.45 11.03
C TRP A 118 1.87 -14.76 11.94
N VAL A 119 2.06 -14.00 13.03
CA VAL A 119 3.13 -14.25 14.01
C VAL A 119 3.00 -15.62 14.68
N LYS A 120 1.76 -16.07 14.90
CA LYS A 120 1.47 -17.36 15.55
C LYS A 120 1.38 -18.54 14.59
N HIS A 121 1.41 -18.29 13.27
CA HIS A 121 1.08 -19.27 12.23
C HIS A 121 -0.28 -19.96 12.45
N ASP A 122 -1.27 -19.21 12.95
CA ASP A 122 -2.57 -19.75 13.39
C ASP A 122 -3.64 -19.50 12.31
N PHE A 123 -3.56 -20.26 11.21
CA PHE A 123 -4.49 -20.19 10.09
C PHE A 123 -5.31 -21.47 9.96
N GLU A 124 -6.61 -21.33 9.76
CA GLU A 124 -7.48 -22.47 9.47
C GLU A 124 -7.26 -22.96 8.04
N LEU A 125 -7.03 -24.27 7.90
CA LEU A 125 -6.87 -24.94 6.61
C LEU A 125 -8.00 -25.96 6.40
N ASP A 126 -8.41 -26.12 5.15
CA ASP A 126 -9.33 -27.18 4.72
C ASP A 126 -8.62 -28.54 4.63
N ALA A 127 -9.38 -29.59 4.26
CA ALA A 127 -8.86 -30.95 4.11
C ALA A 127 -7.74 -31.09 3.05
N ASN A 128 -7.62 -30.11 2.14
CA ASN A 128 -6.63 -30.06 1.08
C ASN A 128 -5.43 -29.16 1.44
N LYS A 129 -5.32 -28.71 2.69
CA LYS A 129 -4.31 -27.75 3.17
C LYS A 129 -4.37 -26.39 2.49
N LYS A 130 -5.53 -26.03 1.95
CA LYS A 130 -5.84 -24.68 1.45
C LYS A 130 -6.45 -23.87 2.58
N LEU A 131 -6.33 -22.55 2.55
CA LEU A 131 -6.96 -21.74 3.59
C LEU A 131 -8.48 -21.90 3.55
N SER A 132 -9.08 -22.06 4.73
CA SER A 132 -10.52 -21.99 4.84
C SER A 132 -10.96 -20.59 4.42
N THR A 133 -12.08 -20.49 3.69
CA THR A 133 -12.61 -19.23 3.15
C THR A 133 -13.24 -18.41 4.26
N VAL A 134 -12.44 -17.84 5.16
CA VAL A 134 -12.91 -16.94 6.22
C VAL A 134 -12.94 -15.52 5.66
N GLY A 135 -14.11 -14.88 5.68
CA GLY A 135 -14.28 -13.47 5.31
C GLY A 135 -14.37 -13.16 3.81
N VAL A 136 -13.97 -14.08 2.92
CA VAL A 136 -14.13 -13.93 1.47
C VAL A 136 -15.52 -14.42 1.07
N THR A 137 -16.41 -13.51 0.66
CA THR A 137 -17.68 -13.88 0.02
C THR A 137 -17.47 -13.92 -1.49
N ALA A 138 -18.36 -14.58 -2.23
CA ALA A 138 -18.43 -14.41 -3.68
C ALA A 138 -19.85 -14.00 -4.05
N ASP A 139 -20.39 -13.02 -3.34
CA ASP A 139 -21.73 -12.50 -3.56
C ASP A 139 -21.75 -11.32 -4.54
N VAL A 140 -22.95 -10.85 -4.86
CA VAL A 140 -23.17 -9.69 -5.74
C VAL A 140 -22.51 -8.41 -5.21
N LYS A 141 -22.32 -8.26 -3.89
CA LYS A 141 -21.67 -7.06 -3.33
C LYS A 141 -20.17 -7.05 -3.63
N GLN A 142 -19.55 -8.23 -3.74
CA GLN A 142 -18.15 -8.35 -4.14
C GLN A 142 -17.98 -8.26 -5.66
N CYS A 143 -18.73 -9.06 -6.41
CA CYS A 143 -18.50 -9.23 -7.85
C CYS A 143 -19.37 -8.27 -8.68
N GLY A 144 -20.65 -8.16 -8.34
CA GLY A 144 -21.70 -7.49 -9.11
C GLY A 144 -21.77 -5.96 -8.93
N THR A 145 -20.63 -5.29 -8.81
CA THR A 145 -20.59 -3.83 -8.72
C THR A 145 -20.44 -3.20 -10.11
N PRO A 146 -20.93 -1.97 -10.35
CA PRO A 146 -20.78 -1.30 -11.66
C PRO A 146 -19.34 -1.10 -12.14
N LYS A 147 -18.35 -1.20 -11.24
CA LYS A 147 -16.93 -1.12 -11.57
C LYS A 147 -16.33 -2.48 -11.99
N CYS A 148 -17.01 -3.59 -11.70
CA CYS A 148 -16.56 -4.95 -11.96
C CYS A 148 -17.54 -5.64 -12.92
N HIS A 149 -18.62 -6.23 -12.39
CA HIS A 149 -19.65 -6.89 -13.20
C HIS A 149 -21.01 -6.20 -13.06
N ASP A 150 -21.49 -5.61 -14.15
CA ASP A 150 -22.88 -5.20 -14.25
C ASP A 150 -23.78 -6.43 -14.46
N MET A 151 -24.65 -6.71 -13.49
CA MET A 151 -25.43 -7.96 -13.50
C MET A 151 -26.43 -8.04 -14.65
N GLU A 152 -26.96 -6.91 -15.12
CA GLU A 152 -27.84 -6.90 -16.31
C GLU A 152 -27.07 -7.29 -17.57
N SER A 153 -25.85 -6.77 -17.75
CA SER A 153 -24.97 -7.19 -18.83
C SER A 153 -24.59 -8.67 -18.72
N VAL A 154 -24.26 -9.15 -17.51
CA VAL A 154 -23.93 -10.57 -17.27
C VAL A 154 -25.10 -11.48 -17.65
N ILE A 155 -26.33 -11.12 -17.25
CA ILE A 155 -27.54 -11.86 -17.62
C ILE A 155 -27.72 -11.84 -19.13
N ALA A 156 -27.55 -10.68 -19.78
CA ALA A 156 -27.74 -10.55 -21.22
C ALA A 156 -26.76 -11.42 -22.03
N VAL A 157 -25.47 -11.43 -21.69
CA VAL A 157 -24.46 -12.22 -22.42
C VAL A 157 -24.56 -13.73 -22.18
N THR A 158 -25.31 -14.15 -21.14
CA THR A 158 -25.55 -15.57 -20.82
C THR A 158 -26.97 -16.01 -21.14
N GLU A 159 -27.71 -15.21 -21.90
CA GLU A 159 -28.99 -15.63 -22.46
C GLU A 159 -28.79 -16.83 -23.40
N TYR A 160 -29.71 -17.79 -23.33
CA TYR A 160 -29.66 -19.01 -24.13
C TYR A 160 -28.42 -19.87 -23.87
N TRP A 161 -28.07 -20.00 -22.59
CA TRP A 161 -26.95 -20.81 -22.16
C TRP A 161 -27.04 -22.24 -22.72
N GLY A 162 -25.93 -22.75 -23.25
CA GLY A 162 -25.90 -24.07 -23.89
C GLY A 162 -26.74 -24.17 -25.18
N GLY A 163 -27.18 -23.03 -25.74
CA GLY A 163 -28.06 -22.99 -26.91
C GLY A 163 -29.55 -23.16 -26.60
N ASP A 164 -29.92 -23.30 -25.32
CA ASP A 164 -31.30 -23.60 -24.92
C ASP A 164 -32.12 -22.35 -24.62
N LYS A 165 -33.25 -22.23 -25.32
CA LYS A 165 -34.12 -21.06 -25.16
C LYS A 165 -34.67 -20.96 -23.73
N GLY A 166 -34.38 -19.87 -23.04
CA GLY A 166 -34.85 -19.60 -21.67
C GLY A 166 -33.95 -20.13 -20.56
N VAL A 167 -32.83 -20.77 -20.88
CA VAL A 167 -31.82 -21.17 -19.89
C VAL A 167 -30.84 -20.03 -19.68
N ASN A 168 -30.65 -19.64 -18.43
CA ASN A 168 -29.68 -18.61 -18.04
C ASN A 168 -29.17 -18.88 -16.60
N PRO A 169 -27.87 -19.15 -16.40
CA PRO A 169 -27.33 -19.45 -15.07
C PRO A 169 -27.40 -18.27 -14.08
N HIS A 170 -27.42 -17.04 -14.61
CA HIS A 170 -27.53 -15.81 -13.82
C HIS A 170 -28.98 -15.34 -13.63
N ARG A 171 -29.95 -16.05 -14.22
CA ARG A 171 -31.39 -15.81 -14.07
C ARG A 171 -32.15 -17.13 -13.97
N SER A 172 -31.77 -17.94 -13.00
CA SER A 172 -32.34 -19.28 -12.80
C SER A 172 -33.62 -19.27 -11.96
N HIS A 173 -34.33 -20.40 -11.96
CA HIS A 173 -35.50 -20.61 -11.10
C HIS A 173 -35.15 -20.74 -9.60
N GLN A 174 -33.86 -20.89 -9.26
CA GLN A 174 -33.37 -20.82 -7.88
C GLN A 174 -33.27 -19.36 -7.38
N GLY A 175 -33.46 -18.38 -8.27
CA GLY A 175 -33.39 -16.96 -7.95
C GLY A 175 -31.95 -16.45 -7.87
N THR A 176 -31.78 -15.25 -7.29
CA THR A 176 -30.51 -14.52 -7.23
C THR A 176 -29.70 -14.77 -5.95
N ALA A 177 -30.15 -15.70 -5.10
CA ALA A 177 -29.52 -16.01 -3.81
C ALA A 177 -28.36 -17.02 -3.93
N ILE A 178 -28.02 -17.45 -5.15
CA ILE A 178 -26.87 -18.34 -5.38
C ILE A 178 -25.59 -17.50 -5.28
N ASP A 179 -24.72 -17.87 -4.35
CA ASP A 179 -23.37 -17.30 -4.26
C ASP A 179 -22.55 -17.71 -5.49
N CYS A 180 -21.78 -16.77 -6.06
CA CYS A 180 -21.06 -16.99 -7.31
C CYS A 180 -20.03 -18.14 -7.18
N SER A 181 -19.50 -18.40 -5.98
CA SER A 181 -18.54 -19.49 -5.75
C SER A 181 -19.11 -20.89 -5.99
N ASN A 182 -20.44 -21.04 -5.99
CA ASN A 182 -21.08 -22.30 -6.32
C ASN A 182 -20.86 -22.74 -7.78
N CYS A 183 -20.43 -21.82 -8.66
CA CYS A 183 -20.06 -22.17 -10.02
C CYS A 183 -18.64 -21.69 -10.37
N HIS A 184 -18.29 -20.48 -9.93
CA HIS A 184 -17.07 -19.82 -10.32
C HIS A 184 -15.95 -20.03 -9.29
N SER A 185 -14.89 -20.74 -9.69
CA SER A 185 -13.66 -20.87 -8.92
C SER A 185 -12.60 -19.92 -9.48
N ALA A 186 -12.10 -18.99 -8.66
CA ALA A 186 -11.09 -18.03 -9.07
C ALA A 186 -9.72 -18.69 -9.30
N HIS A 187 -9.26 -19.44 -8.30
CA HIS A 187 -7.96 -20.11 -8.25
C HIS A 187 -8.02 -21.59 -8.62
N GLY A 188 -9.08 -22.03 -9.29
CA GLY A 188 -9.30 -23.43 -9.62
C GLY A 188 -10.29 -23.62 -10.76
N THR A 189 -10.51 -24.87 -11.12
CA THR A 189 -11.45 -25.22 -12.19
C THR A 189 -12.87 -24.89 -11.76
N SER A 190 -13.57 -24.08 -12.58
CA SER A 190 -14.97 -23.75 -12.37
C SER A 190 -15.87 -24.92 -12.77
N HIS A 191 -17.06 -24.98 -12.19
CA HIS A 191 -18.05 -26.01 -12.48
C HIS A 191 -19.44 -25.40 -12.58
N LEU A 192 -20.39 -26.09 -13.21
CA LEU A 192 -21.76 -25.60 -13.30
C LEU A 192 -22.64 -26.35 -12.30
N MET A 193 -22.96 -25.72 -11.15
CA MET A 193 -23.81 -26.33 -10.12
C MET A 193 -25.14 -26.86 -10.66
N CYS A 194 -25.70 -26.22 -11.70
CA CYS A 194 -26.94 -26.67 -12.33
C CYS A 194 -26.82 -28.11 -12.86
N ASN A 195 -25.62 -28.53 -13.29
CA ASN A 195 -25.39 -29.87 -13.81
C ASN A 195 -25.36 -30.97 -12.73
N THR A 196 -25.55 -30.61 -11.46
CA THR A 196 -25.92 -31.59 -10.42
C THR A 196 -27.29 -32.23 -10.73
N CYS A 197 -28.18 -31.50 -11.39
CA CYS A 197 -29.55 -31.94 -11.72
C CYS A 197 -29.88 -31.86 -13.21
N HIS A 198 -29.08 -31.14 -14.00
CA HIS A 198 -29.30 -30.88 -15.42
C HIS A 198 -28.14 -31.38 -16.26
N GLU A 199 -28.31 -31.35 -17.58
CA GLU A 199 -27.26 -31.67 -18.55
C GLU A 199 -27.13 -30.50 -19.53
N TYR A 200 -26.39 -29.46 -19.13
CA TYR A 200 -26.05 -28.34 -20.00
C TYR A 200 -24.62 -28.43 -20.51
N ASP A 201 -24.39 -27.88 -21.70
CA ASP A 201 -23.04 -27.67 -22.20
C ASP A 201 -22.23 -26.75 -21.26
N LEU A 202 -20.97 -27.12 -21.07
CA LEU A 202 -20.04 -26.39 -20.22
C LEU A 202 -19.17 -25.44 -21.04
N PRO A 203 -18.76 -24.30 -20.47
CA PRO A 203 -17.69 -23.49 -21.03
C PRO A 203 -16.40 -24.31 -21.14
N LYS A 204 -15.52 -23.87 -22.03
CA LYS A 204 -14.20 -24.48 -22.17
C LYS A 204 -13.47 -24.53 -20.81
N ASN A 205 -12.89 -25.69 -20.49
CA ASN A 205 -12.17 -25.97 -19.25
C ASN A 205 -13.00 -25.94 -17.95
N TRP A 206 -14.32 -25.97 -18.05
CA TRP A 206 -15.18 -26.21 -16.89
C TRP A 206 -15.44 -27.71 -16.74
N VAL A 207 -15.81 -28.11 -15.52
CA VAL A 207 -16.16 -29.49 -15.20
C VAL A 207 -17.59 -29.60 -14.65
N ASN A 208 -18.16 -30.80 -14.70
CA ASN A 208 -19.38 -31.07 -13.95
C ASN A 208 -19.05 -31.27 -12.46
N PRO A 209 -19.97 -30.91 -11.56
CA PRO A 209 -19.85 -31.18 -10.12
C PRO A 209 -19.85 -32.68 -9.79
#